data_AF-A0A5E7Y1F2-F1
#
_entry.id   AF-A0A5E7Y1F2-F1
#
_cell.length_a   1.000
_cell.length_b   1.000
_cell.length_c   1.000
_cell.angle_alpha   90.00
_cell.angle_beta   90.00
_cell.angle_gamma   90.00
#
_symmetry.space_group_name_H-M   'P 1'
#
loop_
_entity.id
_entity.type
_entity.pdbx_description
1 polymer ?
#
loop_
_entity_poly.entity_id
_entity_poly.type
_entity_poly.pdbx_seq_one_letter_code
_entity_poly.pdbx_strand_id
1 'polypeptide(L)'
;MGAIGLGVGIGSGRTATARAVGFDLGADALPAGVTLSRATPAMCFDAAGMLAVRAANAARFDHDPQTLARRGLLVEAAATNVLPWSSDLAGHWAGDMGGSGSAPIVTALDAVAPDGTNAATRIDFVRGDGFSRIALSGVGTVPGMPMVFSVWLKAAGAAGASIALRLESLDSGTLTLDGQWRRYSLAARADTDAASVQLLLWSQVAGAPTAAAVHAWGAQLETGTIATSSIATAGSVGTRSADTVTLDWGGRGVADGPITVRYAFDDGSSQTGLAMVSGGRMTVPTDLARARLLRVTRI
;
A
#
# COMPACT_ATOMS: atom_id res chain seq x y z
N MET A 1 73.68 -11.63 -23.35
CA MET A 1 72.35 -11.13 -23.77
C MET A 1 71.72 -12.17 -24.67
N GLY A 2 70.50 -12.60 -24.35
CA GLY A 2 69.76 -13.63 -25.10
C GLY A 2 68.80 -14.37 -24.18
N ALA A 3 67.61 -13.81 -23.95
CA ALA A 3 66.60 -14.36 -23.06
C ALA A 3 65.80 -15.47 -23.76
N ILE A 4 65.56 -16.59 -23.07
CA ILE A 4 64.63 -17.65 -23.47
C ILE A 4 63.41 -17.53 -22.55
N GLY A 5 62.28 -17.07 -23.10
CA GLY A 5 60.99 -17.03 -22.41
C GLY A 5 60.23 -18.32 -22.63
N LEU A 6 59.89 -19.02 -21.53
CA LEU A 6 58.93 -20.12 -21.52
C LEU A 6 57.57 -19.58 -21.06
N GLY A 7 56.59 -19.61 -21.97
CA GLY A 7 55.23 -19.16 -21.70
C GLY A 7 54.47 -20.13 -20.80
N VAL A 8 53.88 -19.60 -19.73
CA VAL A 8 52.83 -20.27 -18.97
C VAL A 8 51.50 -19.67 -19.43
N GLY A 9 50.78 -20.41 -20.26
CA GLY A 9 49.40 -20.09 -20.61
C GLY A 9 48.49 -20.36 -19.42
N ILE A 10 48.19 -19.31 -18.65
CA ILE A 10 47.10 -19.33 -17.68
C ILE A 10 45.79 -19.14 -18.43
N GLY A 11 45.09 -20.25 -18.70
CA GLY A 11 43.71 -20.25 -19.15
C GLY A 11 42.83 -19.55 -18.11
N SER A 12 42.33 -18.36 -18.46
CA SER A 12 41.29 -17.69 -17.70
C SER A 12 40.00 -18.51 -17.83
N GLY A 13 39.79 -19.42 -16.88
CA GLY A 13 38.48 -20.01 -16.65
C GLY A 13 37.53 -18.89 -16.27
N ARG A 14 36.73 -18.42 -17.24
CA ARG A 14 35.53 -17.64 -16.96
C ARG A 14 34.62 -18.58 -16.17
N THR A 15 34.59 -18.43 -14.85
CA THR A 15 33.49 -18.90 -14.02
C THR A 15 32.24 -18.22 -14.55
N ALA A 16 31.52 -18.89 -15.44
CA ALA A 16 30.14 -18.58 -15.72
C ALA A 16 29.42 -18.78 -14.40
N THR A 17 29.14 -17.68 -13.69
CA THR A 17 28.15 -17.69 -12.62
C THR A 17 26.87 -18.21 -13.26
N ALA A 18 26.48 -19.44 -12.91
CA ALA A 18 25.23 -20.01 -13.38
C ALA A 18 24.14 -18.98 -13.08
N ARG A 19 23.48 -18.48 -14.14
CA ARG A 19 22.42 -17.47 -14.01
C ARG A 19 21.36 -18.06 -13.09
N ALA A 20 21.11 -17.42 -11.95
CA ALA A 20 20.11 -17.89 -11.00
C ALA A 20 18.76 -18.10 -11.71
N VAL A 21 18.16 -19.28 -11.53
CA VAL A 21 16.86 -19.62 -12.13
C VAL A 21 15.77 -18.84 -11.39
N GLY A 22 14.96 -18.07 -12.12
CA GLY A 22 13.90 -17.27 -11.53
C GLY A 22 13.04 -16.52 -12.53
N PHE A 23 12.12 -15.71 -12.00
CA PHE A 23 11.13 -14.94 -12.74
C PHE A 23 11.34 -13.45 -12.49
N ASP A 24 11.41 -12.67 -13.56
CA ASP A 24 11.49 -11.21 -13.49
C ASP A 24 10.09 -10.61 -13.56
N LEU A 25 9.64 -10.07 -12.43
CA LEU A 25 8.32 -9.47 -12.25
C LEU A 25 8.38 -7.94 -12.33
N GLY A 26 9.55 -7.37 -12.66
CA GLY A 26 9.76 -5.97 -12.98
C GLY A 26 9.50 -5.61 -14.45
N ALA A 27 9.20 -6.59 -15.32
CA ALA A 27 8.96 -6.38 -16.75
C ALA A 27 7.55 -5.81 -17.06
N ASP A 28 7.33 -5.37 -18.29
CA ASP A 28 6.08 -4.70 -18.74
C ASP A 28 4.83 -5.57 -18.78
N ALA A 29 5.03 -6.89 -18.86
CA ALA A 29 3.98 -7.88 -18.87
C ALA A 29 4.38 -9.07 -17.98
N LEU A 30 3.41 -9.96 -17.68
CA LEU A 30 3.73 -11.20 -17.00
C LEU A 30 4.73 -11.99 -17.86
N PRO A 31 5.88 -12.39 -17.31
CA PRO A 31 6.86 -13.16 -18.06
C PRO A 31 6.33 -14.56 -18.34
N ALA A 32 6.93 -15.23 -19.34
CA ALA A 32 6.59 -16.61 -19.64
C ALA A 32 6.72 -17.52 -18.40
N GLY A 33 5.72 -18.39 -18.22
CA GLY A 33 5.61 -19.28 -17.06
C GLY A 33 5.04 -18.61 -15.81
N VAL A 34 4.48 -17.40 -15.90
CA VAL A 34 3.76 -16.76 -14.80
C VAL A 34 2.31 -16.55 -15.18
N THR A 35 1.40 -17.01 -14.31
CA THR A 35 -0.03 -16.74 -14.42
C THR A 35 -0.52 -16.03 -13.17
N LEU A 36 -1.57 -15.22 -13.34
CA LEU A 36 -2.25 -14.53 -12.25
C LEU A 36 -3.76 -14.77 -12.38
N SER A 37 -4.41 -15.11 -11.26
CA SER A 37 -5.86 -15.05 -11.14
C SER A 37 -6.27 -14.20 -9.94
N ARG A 38 -7.30 -13.39 -10.13
CA ARG A 38 -7.96 -12.60 -9.08
C ARG A 38 -9.41 -12.38 -9.49
N ALA A 39 -10.36 -12.78 -8.66
CA ALA A 39 -11.78 -12.76 -9.01
C ALA A 39 -12.39 -11.35 -9.13
N THR A 40 -11.86 -10.38 -8.38
CA THR A 40 -12.36 -9.00 -8.38
C THR A 40 -11.44 -8.04 -9.14
N PRO A 41 -11.97 -6.90 -9.62
CA PRO A 41 -11.15 -5.74 -9.93
C PRO A 41 -10.34 -5.30 -8.69
N ALA A 42 -9.23 -4.60 -8.92
CA ALA A 42 -8.40 -4.04 -7.86
C ALA A 42 -7.60 -2.84 -8.37
N MET A 43 -7.25 -1.92 -7.48
CA MET A 43 -6.52 -0.69 -7.86
C MET A 43 -5.00 -0.86 -7.76
N CYS A 44 -4.28 -0.12 -8.60
CA CYS A 44 -2.84 0.16 -8.51
C CYS A 44 -2.56 1.48 -9.24
N PHE A 45 -1.40 2.09 -9.00
CA PHE A 45 -0.94 3.20 -9.82
C PHE A 45 -0.52 2.72 -11.20
N ASP A 46 -0.93 3.47 -12.22
CA ASP A 46 -0.49 3.26 -13.59
C ASP A 46 0.82 4.00 -13.92
N ALA A 47 1.30 3.84 -15.14
CA ALA A 47 2.54 4.47 -15.59
C ALA A 47 2.49 6.01 -15.64
N ALA A 48 1.29 6.60 -15.56
CA ALA A 48 1.10 8.05 -15.45
C ALA A 48 1.01 8.53 -14.00
N GLY A 49 1.15 7.62 -13.02
CA GLY A 49 1.07 7.94 -11.59
C GLY A 49 -0.36 8.15 -11.11
N MET A 50 -1.36 7.72 -11.89
CA MET A 50 -2.77 7.82 -11.52
C MET A 50 -3.26 6.49 -10.92
N LEU A 51 -4.02 6.57 -9.83
CA LEU A 51 -4.64 5.40 -9.22
C LEU A 51 -5.74 4.89 -10.14
N ALA A 52 -5.61 3.67 -10.64
CA ALA A 52 -6.49 3.13 -11.66
C ALA A 52 -6.97 1.72 -11.32
N VAL A 53 -8.20 1.41 -11.72
CA VAL A 53 -8.76 0.05 -11.60
C VAL A 53 -8.11 -0.86 -12.65
N ARG A 54 -7.73 -2.06 -12.21
CA ARG A 54 -7.41 -3.19 -13.08
C ARG A 54 -8.53 -4.22 -12.96
N ALA A 55 -8.98 -4.72 -14.10
CA ALA A 55 -10.04 -5.72 -14.16
C ALA A 55 -9.67 -7.01 -13.40
N ALA A 56 -10.65 -7.89 -13.21
CA ALA A 56 -10.39 -9.25 -12.73
C ALA A 56 -9.33 -9.93 -13.61
N ASN A 57 -8.46 -10.73 -12.98
CA ASN A 57 -7.31 -11.42 -13.60
C ASN A 57 -6.24 -10.52 -14.26
N ALA A 58 -6.44 -9.19 -14.34
CA ALA A 58 -5.43 -8.29 -14.87
C ALA A 58 -4.30 -8.10 -13.85
N ALA A 59 -3.06 -8.29 -14.31
CA ALA A 59 -1.87 -8.04 -13.51
C ALA A 59 -1.79 -6.57 -13.07
N ARG A 60 -1.42 -6.36 -11.81
CA ARG A 60 -1.21 -5.03 -11.23
C ARG A 60 0.28 -4.76 -11.16
N PHE A 61 0.81 -4.17 -12.22
CA PHE A 61 2.15 -3.62 -12.19
C PHE A 61 2.09 -2.21 -11.65
N ASP A 62 2.53 -2.06 -10.41
CA ASP A 62 2.36 -0.82 -9.67
C ASP A 62 3.49 0.16 -9.97
N HIS A 63 3.18 1.45 -9.91
CA HIS A 63 4.13 2.52 -10.11
C HIS A 63 4.22 3.39 -8.87
N ASP A 64 5.36 4.04 -8.69
CA ASP A 64 5.48 5.12 -7.74
C ASP A 64 4.79 6.36 -8.31
N PRO A 65 3.80 6.96 -7.62
CA PRO A 65 3.01 8.05 -8.19
C PRO A 65 3.78 9.37 -8.36
N GLN A 66 4.97 9.50 -7.75
CA GLN A 66 5.78 10.72 -7.81
C GLN A 66 6.90 10.58 -8.85
N THR A 67 7.62 9.47 -8.82
CA THR A 67 8.77 9.20 -9.69
C THR A 67 8.38 8.47 -10.98
N LEU A 68 7.14 7.95 -11.04
CA LEU A 68 6.61 7.09 -12.12
C LEU A 68 7.38 5.77 -12.30
N ALA A 69 8.36 5.52 -11.42
CA ALA A 69 9.18 4.33 -11.46
C ALA A 69 8.31 3.09 -11.21
N ARG A 70 8.51 2.07 -12.02
CA ARG A 70 7.84 0.78 -11.87
C ARG A 70 8.34 0.09 -10.60
N ARG A 71 7.41 -0.48 -9.84
CA ARG A 71 7.69 -1.16 -8.56
C ARG A 71 7.52 -2.68 -8.64
N GLY A 72 7.12 -3.20 -9.80
CA GLY A 72 6.96 -4.64 -10.04
C GLY A 72 5.53 -5.12 -9.90
N LEU A 73 5.34 -6.44 -9.80
CA LEU A 73 4.03 -7.08 -9.68
C LEU A 73 3.52 -6.97 -8.25
N LEU A 74 2.36 -6.35 -8.08
CA LEU A 74 1.65 -6.26 -6.82
C LEU A 74 0.86 -7.55 -6.55
N VAL A 75 1.16 -8.19 -5.42
CA VAL A 75 0.57 -9.45 -4.97
C VAL A 75 0.09 -9.27 -3.53
N GLU A 76 -1.23 -9.35 -3.32
CA GLU A 76 -1.84 -9.07 -2.02
C GLU A 76 -2.85 -10.15 -1.63
N ALA A 77 -2.99 -10.38 -0.32
CA ALA A 77 -4.03 -11.24 0.25
C ALA A 77 -5.42 -10.65 0.01
N ALA A 78 -6.49 -11.41 0.26
CA ALA A 78 -7.84 -10.85 0.23
C ALA A 78 -8.00 -9.79 1.32
N ALA A 79 -8.79 -8.76 1.05
CA ALA A 79 -9.02 -7.66 1.98
C ALA A 79 -10.43 -7.09 1.86
N THR A 80 -10.91 -6.50 2.94
CA THR A 80 -12.21 -5.84 3.02
C THR A 80 -12.04 -4.46 3.61
N ASN A 81 -12.46 -3.42 2.90
CA ASN A 81 -12.63 -2.09 3.47
C ASN A 81 -13.99 -2.04 4.17
N VAL A 82 -13.96 -1.94 5.50
CA VAL A 82 -15.18 -1.91 6.32
C VAL A 82 -15.82 -0.52 6.40
N LEU A 83 -15.16 0.53 5.88
CA LEU A 83 -15.76 1.87 5.81
C LEU A 83 -16.77 1.94 4.65
N PRO A 84 -18.03 2.34 4.87
CA PRO A 84 -19.05 2.35 3.82
C PRO A 84 -18.85 3.45 2.75
N TRP A 85 -18.12 4.52 3.06
CA TRP A 85 -17.95 5.67 2.16
C TRP A 85 -16.49 6.10 2.11
N SER A 86 -15.71 5.45 1.23
CA SER A 86 -14.26 5.68 1.16
C SER A 86 -13.89 7.04 0.57
N SER A 87 -14.67 7.55 -0.39
CA SER A 87 -14.36 8.76 -1.16
C SER A 87 -15.23 9.97 -0.82
N ASP A 88 -16.32 9.80 -0.08
CA ASP A 88 -17.20 10.88 0.37
C ASP A 88 -17.08 11.09 1.88
N LEU A 89 -16.08 11.87 2.28
CA LEU A 89 -15.87 12.21 3.68
C LEU A 89 -16.83 13.33 4.10
N ALA A 90 -17.16 14.26 3.21
CA ALA A 90 -17.99 15.43 3.50
C ALA A 90 -19.44 15.08 3.87
N GLY A 91 -20.02 14.06 3.22
CA GLY A 91 -21.40 13.65 3.48
C GLY A 91 -21.59 12.73 4.69
N HIS A 92 -20.52 12.10 5.18
CA HIS A 92 -20.63 10.95 6.08
C HIS A 92 -19.79 11.00 7.35
N TRP A 93 -18.78 11.87 7.41
CA TRP A 93 -17.95 12.02 8.61
C TRP A 93 -18.47 13.19 9.43
N ALA A 94 -18.73 12.96 10.72
CA ALA A 94 -19.25 13.97 11.63
C ALA A 94 -18.10 14.87 12.12
N GLY A 95 -18.29 16.18 12.04
CA GLY A 95 -17.38 17.16 12.62
C GLY A 95 -17.75 17.48 14.07
N ASP A 96 -16.76 17.52 14.95
CA ASP A 96 -16.90 17.98 16.33
C ASP A 96 -15.65 18.69 16.83
N MET A 97 -15.77 19.29 18.01
CA MET A 97 -14.74 20.11 18.63
C MET A 97 -14.78 20.01 20.15
N GLY A 98 -13.66 20.36 20.77
CA GLY A 98 -13.55 20.55 22.21
C GLY A 98 -12.69 21.76 22.53
N GLY A 99 -12.94 22.39 23.69
CA GLY A 99 -12.26 23.62 24.08
C GLY A 99 -12.75 24.85 23.31
N SER A 100 -11.83 25.77 23.05
CA SER A 100 -12.06 27.09 22.41
C SER A 100 -11.93 27.09 20.88
N GLY A 101 -11.77 25.93 20.25
CA GLY A 101 -11.62 25.80 18.80
C GLY A 101 -12.94 26.03 18.03
N SER A 102 -13.01 25.48 16.81
CA SER A 102 -14.26 25.36 16.06
C SER A 102 -14.39 23.94 15.49
N ALA A 103 -15.62 23.51 15.21
CA ALA A 103 -15.86 22.34 14.37
C ALA A 103 -15.19 22.57 13.00
N PRO A 104 -14.65 21.51 12.35
CA PRO A 104 -14.00 21.68 11.06
C PRO A 104 -14.97 22.16 9.98
N ILE A 105 -14.48 22.98 9.06
CA ILE A 105 -15.21 23.30 7.83
C ILE A 105 -14.87 22.21 6.81
N VAL A 106 -15.89 21.53 6.29
CA VAL A 106 -15.72 20.41 5.36
C VAL A 106 -16.33 20.77 4.02
N THR A 107 -15.51 20.78 2.97
CA THR A 107 -15.91 21.17 1.60
C THR A 107 -15.70 19.99 0.66
N ALA A 108 -16.78 19.50 0.06
CA ALA A 108 -16.74 18.41 -0.91
C ALA A 108 -16.18 18.87 -2.26
N LEU A 109 -15.63 17.92 -3.04
CA LEU A 109 -15.25 18.11 -4.45
C LEU A 109 -14.28 19.30 -4.70
N ASP A 110 -13.35 19.55 -3.76
CA ASP A 110 -12.49 20.75 -3.74
C ASP A 110 -11.21 20.59 -4.58
N ALA A 111 -10.82 19.35 -4.92
CA ALA A 111 -9.63 19.08 -5.71
C ALA A 111 -9.67 17.72 -6.43
N VAL A 112 -8.74 17.56 -7.38
CA VAL A 112 -8.46 16.29 -8.05
C VAL A 112 -7.82 15.29 -7.06
N ALA A 113 -8.45 14.14 -6.91
CA ALA A 113 -8.03 13.02 -6.08
C ALA A 113 -6.98 12.13 -6.81
N PRO A 114 -6.33 11.18 -6.11
CA PRO A 114 -5.32 10.29 -6.72
C PRO A 114 -5.82 9.46 -7.91
N ASP A 115 -7.12 9.25 -8.03
CA ASP A 115 -7.76 8.53 -9.14
C ASP A 115 -8.10 9.42 -10.34
N GLY A 116 -7.74 10.71 -10.28
CA GLY A 116 -8.00 11.69 -11.33
C GLY A 116 -9.40 12.31 -11.29
N THR A 117 -10.27 11.89 -10.36
CA THR A 117 -11.62 12.47 -10.22
C THR A 117 -11.58 13.74 -9.36
N ASN A 118 -12.54 14.66 -9.56
CA ASN A 118 -12.70 15.83 -8.69
C ASN A 118 -13.45 15.49 -7.39
N ALA A 119 -12.95 14.52 -6.63
CA ALA A 119 -13.63 13.94 -5.47
C ALA A 119 -12.94 14.22 -4.13
N ALA A 120 -11.83 14.96 -4.10
CA ALA A 120 -11.13 15.24 -2.85
C ALA A 120 -11.96 16.15 -1.94
N THR A 121 -12.02 15.81 -0.65
CA THR A 121 -12.67 16.63 0.38
C THR A 121 -11.63 17.54 1.02
N ARG A 122 -11.90 18.85 1.06
CA ARG A 122 -11.11 19.80 1.85
C ARG A 122 -11.65 19.86 3.28
N ILE A 123 -10.74 19.91 4.25
CA ILE A 123 -11.07 20.02 5.67
C ILE A 123 -10.19 21.09 6.29
N ASP A 124 -10.81 22.12 6.87
CA ASP A 124 -10.14 23.20 7.60
C ASP A 124 -10.40 23.02 9.11
N PHE A 125 -9.34 22.70 9.85
CA PHE A 125 -9.37 22.46 11.28
C PHE A 125 -8.93 23.71 12.06
N VAL A 126 -9.58 23.98 13.20
CA VAL A 126 -9.16 25.00 14.17
C VAL A 126 -9.35 24.45 15.58
N ARG A 127 -8.27 24.00 16.23
CA ARG A 127 -8.38 23.26 17.50
C ARG A 127 -8.47 24.13 18.75
N GLY A 128 -8.01 25.38 18.69
CA GLY A 128 -7.81 26.19 19.89
C GLY A 128 -6.94 25.47 20.93
N ASP A 129 -7.37 25.49 22.19
CA ASP A 129 -6.76 24.76 23.31
C ASP A 129 -7.24 23.29 23.45
N GLY A 130 -8.25 22.88 22.67
CA GLY A 130 -8.76 21.51 22.65
C GLY A 130 -8.52 20.84 21.30
N PHE A 131 -9.58 20.29 20.71
CA PHE A 131 -9.54 19.54 19.45
C PHE A 131 -10.54 20.07 18.43
N SER A 132 -10.24 19.77 17.16
CA SER A 132 -11.12 19.94 16.01
C SER A 132 -10.92 18.70 15.14
N ARG A 133 -11.97 17.94 14.86
CA ARG A 133 -11.85 16.68 14.13
C ARG A 133 -13.08 16.37 13.28
N ILE A 134 -12.86 15.50 12.29
CA ILE A 134 -13.93 14.73 11.66
C ILE A 134 -13.77 13.26 12.04
N ALA A 135 -14.89 12.57 12.25
CA ALA A 135 -14.88 11.18 12.68
C ALA A 135 -15.97 10.36 11.97
N LEU A 136 -15.66 9.09 11.74
CA LEU A 136 -16.63 8.06 11.41
C LEU A 136 -16.60 7.00 12.52
N SER A 137 -17.72 6.83 13.20
CA SER A 137 -17.87 5.96 14.37
C SER A 137 -18.90 4.87 14.12
N GLY A 138 -18.87 3.80 14.93
CA GLY A 138 -19.77 2.67 14.74
C GLY A 138 -19.39 1.79 13.55
N VAL A 139 -18.12 1.81 13.16
CA VAL A 139 -17.61 0.96 12.08
C VAL A 139 -17.44 -0.45 12.60
N GLY A 140 -18.07 -1.42 11.95
CA GLY A 140 -18.02 -2.82 12.35
C GLY A 140 -16.59 -3.37 12.38
N THR A 141 -16.13 -3.78 13.55
CA THR A 141 -14.82 -4.42 13.78
C THR A 141 -14.97 -5.66 14.66
N VAL A 142 -13.88 -6.38 14.89
CA VAL A 142 -13.85 -7.52 15.82
C VAL A 142 -12.85 -7.20 16.93
N PRO A 143 -13.28 -7.13 18.21
CA PRO A 143 -12.38 -6.82 19.33
C PRO A 143 -11.11 -7.68 19.33
N GLY A 144 -9.96 -7.06 19.57
CA GLY A 144 -8.65 -7.71 19.62
C GLY A 144 -8.00 -7.99 18.26
N MET A 145 -8.75 -7.89 17.15
CA MET A 145 -8.18 -8.04 15.80
C MET A 145 -7.34 -6.82 15.43
N PRO A 146 -6.18 -7.02 14.77
CA PRO A 146 -5.41 -5.90 14.24
C PRO A 146 -6.20 -5.24 13.10
N MET A 147 -6.28 -3.92 13.15
CA MET A 147 -6.94 -3.07 12.17
C MET A 147 -5.95 -2.01 11.70
N VAL A 148 -5.98 -1.70 10.40
CA VAL A 148 -5.20 -0.60 9.83
C VAL A 148 -6.15 0.41 9.17
N PHE A 149 -6.17 1.61 9.73
CA PHE A 149 -6.81 2.77 9.13
C PHE A 149 -5.83 3.42 8.15
N SER A 150 -6.28 3.76 6.96
CA SER A 150 -5.50 4.49 5.97
C SER A 150 -6.34 5.50 5.20
N VAL A 151 -5.70 6.58 4.75
CA VAL A 151 -6.35 7.67 4.01
C VAL A 151 -5.31 8.37 3.14
N TRP A 152 -5.73 8.83 1.95
CA TRP A 152 -4.92 9.71 1.13
C TRP A 152 -5.04 11.13 1.64
N LEU A 153 -3.90 11.81 1.84
CA LEU A 153 -3.83 13.18 2.33
C LEU A 153 -2.83 14.01 1.52
N LYS A 154 -3.10 15.31 1.40
CA LYS A 154 -2.15 16.35 1.02
C LYS A 154 -2.50 17.68 1.70
N ALA A 155 -1.56 18.61 1.78
CA ALA A 155 -1.83 19.96 2.26
C ALA A 155 -2.80 20.71 1.32
N ALA A 156 -3.78 21.41 1.88
CA ALA A 156 -4.66 22.33 1.14
C ALA A 156 -4.07 23.75 1.21
N GLY A 157 -2.96 23.97 0.50
CA GLY A 157 -2.23 25.24 0.51
C GLY A 157 -0.72 25.04 0.47
N ALA A 158 0.03 25.83 1.24
CA ALA A 158 1.48 25.68 1.37
C ALA A 158 1.83 24.34 2.06
N ALA A 159 2.94 23.73 1.63
CA ALA A 159 3.48 22.53 2.27
C ALA A 159 3.78 22.80 3.76
N GLY A 160 3.63 21.77 4.61
CA GLY A 160 3.83 21.87 6.06
C GLY A 160 2.55 21.92 6.89
N ALA A 161 1.37 21.75 6.27
CA ALA A 161 0.15 21.48 7.02
C ALA A 161 0.31 20.15 7.77
N SER A 162 -0.08 20.10 9.04
CA SER A 162 0.05 18.88 9.83
C SER A 162 -1.22 18.55 10.59
N ILE A 163 -1.58 17.27 10.60
CA ILE A 163 -2.72 16.71 11.34
C ILE A 163 -2.34 15.36 11.96
N ALA A 164 -3.23 14.73 12.71
CA ALA A 164 -3.08 13.34 13.13
C ALA A 164 -4.19 12.46 12.54
N LEU A 165 -3.92 11.16 12.49
CA LEU A 165 -4.94 10.12 12.40
C LEU A 165 -5.21 9.60 13.81
N ARG A 166 -6.46 9.23 14.07
CA ARG A 166 -6.81 8.40 15.22
C ARG A 166 -7.60 7.18 14.79
N LEU A 167 -7.25 6.05 15.39
CA LEU A 167 -8.03 4.81 15.33
C LEU A 167 -8.31 4.42 16.78
N GLU A 168 -9.60 4.40 17.14
CA GLU A 168 -10.06 4.21 18.52
C GLU A 168 -9.47 5.28 19.45
N SER A 169 -8.56 4.88 20.35
CA SER A 169 -7.87 5.72 21.31
C SER A 169 -6.42 6.04 20.93
N LEU A 170 -5.90 5.42 19.86
CA LEU A 170 -4.52 5.57 19.43
C LEU A 170 -4.36 6.70 18.41
N ASP A 171 -3.39 7.60 18.64
CA ASP A 171 -3.01 8.65 17.70
C ASP A 171 -1.74 8.28 16.92
N SER A 172 -1.64 8.75 15.67
CA SER A 172 -0.43 8.62 14.84
C SER A 172 0.73 9.53 15.27
N GLY A 173 0.49 10.45 16.20
CA GLY A 173 1.29 11.67 16.31
C GLY A 173 1.06 12.62 15.13
N THR A 174 1.78 13.74 15.13
CA THR A 174 1.67 14.75 14.07
C THR A 174 2.27 14.24 12.75
N LEU A 175 1.44 14.21 11.70
CA LEU A 175 1.82 13.91 10.32
C LEU A 175 1.98 15.22 9.56
N THR A 176 3.20 15.51 9.07
CA THR A 176 3.43 16.67 8.20
C THR A 176 3.14 16.30 6.75
N LEU A 177 2.28 17.09 6.11
CA LEU A 177 1.85 16.92 4.74
C LEU A 177 2.56 17.90 3.81
N ASP A 178 2.89 17.44 2.62
CA ASP A 178 3.32 18.29 1.51
C ASP A 178 2.16 18.50 0.52
N GLY A 179 2.45 19.17 -0.60
CA GLY A 179 1.45 19.39 -1.66
C GLY A 179 1.13 18.14 -2.50
N GLN A 180 1.70 16.97 -2.18
CA GLN A 180 1.55 15.75 -2.95
C GLN A 180 0.65 14.76 -2.24
N TRP A 181 -0.14 14.01 -3.01
CA TRP A 181 -0.94 12.93 -2.46
C TRP A 181 -0.03 11.83 -1.90
N ARG A 182 -0.19 11.54 -0.60
CA ARG A 182 0.44 10.40 0.07
C ARG A 182 -0.63 9.64 0.85
N ARG A 183 -0.48 8.32 0.91
CA ARG A 183 -1.34 7.50 1.77
C ARG A 183 -0.68 7.32 3.12
N TYR A 184 -1.36 7.78 4.16
CA TYR A 184 -0.95 7.60 5.54
C TYR A 184 -1.76 6.48 6.17
N SER A 185 -1.19 5.80 7.16
CA SER A 185 -1.86 4.72 7.85
C SER A 185 -1.49 4.66 9.33
N LEU A 186 -2.44 4.17 10.12
CA LEU A 186 -2.30 3.90 11.55
C LEU A 186 -2.87 2.50 11.83
N ALA A 187 -2.07 1.65 12.47
CA ALA A 187 -2.50 0.33 12.89
C ALA A 187 -2.72 0.30 14.40
N ALA A 188 -3.85 -0.27 14.82
CA ALA A 188 -4.19 -0.52 16.22
C ALA A 188 -4.89 -1.88 16.33
N ARG A 189 -5.11 -2.37 17.54
CA ARG A 189 -6.12 -3.42 17.75
C ARG A 189 -7.47 -2.75 17.93
N ALA A 190 -8.52 -3.36 17.40
CA ALA A 190 -9.87 -2.91 17.70
C ALA A 190 -10.16 -3.13 19.19
N ASP A 191 -10.61 -2.09 19.87
CA ASP A 191 -11.00 -2.16 21.28
C ASP A 191 -12.43 -2.68 21.41
N THR A 192 -13.27 -2.37 20.42
CA THR A 192 -14.69 -2.70 20.37
C THR A 192 -15.08 -3.35 19.03
N ASP A 193 -16.35 -3.74 18.92
CA ASP A 193 -16.98 -4.14 17.65
C ASP A 193 -17.52 -2.94 16.85
N ALA A 194 -17.32 -1.71 17.35
CA ALA A 194 -17.85 -0.47 16.84
C ALA A 194 -16.77 0.64 16.82
N ALA A 195 -15.70 0.42 16.06
CA ALA A 195 -14.54 1.30 16.02
C ALA A 195 -14.86 2.73 15.54
N SER A 196 -14.00 3.66 15.95
CA SER A 196 -13.96 5.05 15.46
C SER A 196 -12.66 5.35 14.71
N VAL A 197 -12.76 5.96 13.53
CA VAL A 197 -11.63 6.50 12.77
C VAL A 197 -11.76 8.02 12.63
N GLN A 198 -10.65 8.75 12.77
CA GLN A 198 -10.69 10.22 12.87
C GLN A 198 -9.52 10.87 12.13
N LEU A 199 -9.79 12.04 11.56
CA LEU A 199 -8.79 13.03 11.16
C LEU A 199 -8.90 14.21 12.11
N LEU A 200 -7.81 14.60 12.76
CA LEU A 200 -7.89 15.58 13.85
C LEU A 200 -6.68 16.51 13.98
N LEU A 201 -6.97 17.67 14.55
CA LEU A 201 -6.02 18.46 15.34
C LEU A 201 -6.40 18.36 16.82
N TRP A 202 -5.42 18.14 17.69
CA TRP A 202 -5.63 18.16 19.15
C TRP A 202 -4.42 18.72 19.87
N SER A 203 -4.66 19.52 20.91
CA SER A 203 -3.63 20.07 21.80
C SER A 203 -2.77 19.02 22.50
N GLN A 204 -3.28 17.80 22.69
CA GLN A 204 -2.51 16.71 23.28
C GLN A 204 -1.60 15.99 22.28
N VAL A 205 -1.77 16.22 20.98
CA VAL A 205 -0.84 15.69 19.97
C VAL A 205 0.38 16.60 19.91
N ALA A 206 1.54 16.06 20.27
CA ALA A 206 2.79 16.80 20.32
C ALA A 206 3.11 17.44 18.96
N GLY A 207 3.37 18.76 18.97
CA GLY A 207 3.70 19.53 17.77
C GLY A 207 2.52 19.85 16.85
N ALA A 208 1.28 19.53 17.24
CA ALA A 208 0.11 19.86 16.41
C ALA A 208 -0.07 21.39 16.31
N PRO A 209 -0.28 21.94 15.10
CA PRO A 209 -0.57 23.36 14.93
C PRO A 209 -1.95 23.73 15.49
N THR A 210 -2.24 25.02 15.63
CA THR A 210 -3.56 25.51 16.08
C THR A 210 -4.62 25.43 14.99
N ALA A 211 -4.21 25.47 13.72
CA ALA A 211 -5.06 25.29 12.56
C ALA A 211 -4.30 24.59 11.42
N ALA A 212 -5.03 23.88 10.57
CA ALA A 212 -4.50 23.22 9.38
C ALA A 212 -5.61 23.01 8.35
N ALA A 213 -5.26 23.11 7.07
CA ALA A 213 -6.16 22.80 5.96
C ALA A 213 -5.56 21.64 5.15
N VAL A 214 -6.35 20.61 4.90
CA VAL A 214 -5.91 19.40 4.18
C VAL A 214 -6.94 18.98 3.14
N HIS A 215 -6.48 18.29 2.10
CA HIS A 215 -7.34 17.48 1.23
C HIS A 215 -7.24 16.02 1.64
N ALA A 216 -8.38 15.34 1.70
CA ALA A 216 -8.50 13.93 2.05
C ALA A 216 -9.32 13.16 1.02
N TRP A 217 -8.97 11.89 0.79
CA TRP A 217 -9.70 10.98 -0.10
C TRP A 217 -9.39 9.51 0.23
N GLY A 218 -10.27 8.59 -0.17
CA GLY A 218 -9.99 7.15 -0.19
C GLY A 218 -9.67 6.54 1.18
N ALA A 219 -10.49 6.86 2.19
CA ALA A 219 -10.38 6.28 3.52
C ALA A 219 -10.69 4.78 3.50
N GLN A 220 -9.89 3.99 4.23
CA GLN A 220 -10.02 2.54 4.32
C GLN A 220 -9.64 2.05 5.71
N LEU A 221 -10.49 1.19 6.27
CA LEU A 221 -10.19 0.41 7.47
C LEU A 221 -10.29 -1.07 7.09
N GLU A 222 -9.23 -1.84 7.35
CA GLU A 222 -9.18 -3.26 7.02
C GLU A 222 -8.39 -4.04 8.07
N THR A 223 -8.60 -5.36 8.14
CA THR A 223 -7.86 -6.22 9.07
C THR A 223 -6.39 -6.33 8.65
N GLY A 224 -5.49 -6.23 9.62
CA GLY A 224 -4.05 -6.31 9.44
C GLY A 224 -3.31 -5.11 10.04
N THR A 225 -2.01 -5.05 9.80
CA THR A 225 -1.13 -3.98 10.29
C THR A 225 -0.52 -3.14 9.17
N ILE A 226 -0.78 -3.51 7.91
CA ILE A 226 -0.26 -2.85 6.71
C ILE A 226 -1.44 -2.65 5.77
N ALA A 227 -1.64 -1.41 5.32
CA ALA A 227 -2.71 -1.10 4.38
C ALA A 227 -2.45 -1.76 3.01
N THR A 228 -3.47 -2.43 2.48
CA THR A 228 -3.46 -2.97 1.12
C THR A 228 -3.95 -1.92 0.13
N SER A 229 -3.93 -2.23 -1.17
CA SER A 229 -4.44 -1.36 -2.22
C SER A 229 -5.82 -0.77 -1.90
N SER A 230 -6.08 0.44 -2.41
CA SER A 230 -7.37 1.11 -2.21
C SER A 230 -8.52 0.22 -2.69
N ILE A 231 -9.53 0.07 -1.83
CA ILE A 231 -10.78 -0.63 -2.09
C ILE A 231 -11.90 0.40 -1.92
N ALA A 232 -12.50 0.79 -3.03
CA ALA A 232 -13.59 1.76 -3.04
C ALA A 232 -14.86 1.19 -2.39
N THR A 233 -15.60 2.05 -1.72
CA THR A 233 -16.89 1.76 -1.09
C THR A 233 -17.93 2.84 -1.36
N ALA A 234 -19.19 2.45 -1.47
CA ALA A 234 -20.32 3.34 -1.76
C ALA A 234 -21.59 2.82 -1.06
N GLY A 235 -21.72 3.13 0.23
CA GLY A 235 -22.85 2.75 1.09
C GLY A 235 -22.74 1.37 1.73
N SER A 236 -21.73 0.58 1.36
CA SER A 236 -21.47 -0.74 1.95
C SER A 236 -19.98 -1.05 1.94
N VAL A 237 -19.59 -2.08 2.70
CA VAL A 237 -18.22 -2.60 2.68
C VAL A 237 -17.81 -3.03 1.27
N GLY A 238 -16.53 -2.88 0.95
CA GLY A 238 -15.95 -3.28 -0.32
C GLY A 238 -14.94 -4.39 -0.12
N THR A 239 -14.85 -5.34 -1.05
CA THR A 239 -13.96 -6.49 -0.96
C THR A 239 -13.03 -6.59 -2.17
N ARG A 240 -11.79 -7.03 -1.92
CA ARG A 240 -10.81 -7.40 -2.94
C ARG A 240 -10.38 -8.84 -2.71
N SER A 241 -10.48 -9.69 -3.73
CA SER A 241 -9.95 -11.06 -3.66
C SER A 241 -8.43 -11.09 -3.63
N ALA A 242 -7.88 -12.16 -3.06
CA ALA A 242 -6.44 -12.42 -3.08
C ALA A 242 -5.92 -12.57 -4.52
N ASP A 243 -4.69 -12.12 -4.77
CA ASP A 243 -3.96 -12.50 -5.96
C ASP A 243 -3.45 -13.93 -5.82
N THR A 244 -3.66 -14.76 -6.83
CA THR A 244 -3.01 -16.07 -6.94
C THR A 244 -2.03 -16.01 -8.10
N VAL A 245 -0.74 -15.86 -7.77
CA VAL A 245 0.35 -15.84 -8.76
C VAL A 245 1.02 -17.20 -8.79
N THR A 246 0.98 -17.88 -9.93
CA THR A 246 1.59 -19.21 -10.11
C THR A 246 2.81 -19.09 -11.01
N LEU A 247 3.91 -19.70 -10.57
CA LEU A 247 5.21 -19.76 -11.24
C LEU A 247 5.47 -21.18 -11.74
N ASP A 248 5.74 -21.33 -13.03
CA ASP A 248 6.09 -22.59 -13.71
C ASP A 248 7.60 -22.87 -13.61
N TRP A 249 7.98 -23.44 -12.47
CA TRP A 249 9.35 -23.87 -12.17
C TRP A 249 9.77 -25.09 -13.02
N GLY A 250 8.84 -25.98 -13.34
CA GLY A 250 9.06 -27.16 -14.19
C GLY A 250 9.48 -26.75 -15.61
N GLY A 251 8.83 -25.73 -16.18
CA GLY A 251 9.24 -25.11 -17.44
C GLY A 251 10.63 -24.47 -17.41
N ARG A 252 11.23 -24.30 -16.22
CA ARG A 252 12.61 -23.84 -16.02
C ARG A 252 13.56 -24.94 -15.51
N GLY A 253 13.16 -26.21 -15.62
CA GLY A 253 13.99 -27.36 -15.26
C GLY A 253 14.15 -27.59 -13.75
N VAL A 254 13.28 -27.00 -12.93
CA VAL A 254 13.23 -27.26 -11.49
C VAL A 254 12.23 -28.37 -11.21
N ALA A 255 12.70 -29.47 -10.64
CA ALA A 255 11.87 -30.62 -10.29
C ALA A 255 10.92 -30.32 -9.12
N ASP A 256 9.88 -31.14 -9.00
CA ASP A 256 8.98 -31.14 -7.86
C ASP A 256 9.73 -31.39 -6.55
N GLY A 257 9.22 -30.78 -5.48
CA GLY A 257 9.81 -30.86 -4.15
C GLY A 257 10.07 -29.48 -3.53
N PRO A 258 10.61 -29.47 -2.29
CA PRO A 258 10.92 -28.23 -1.61
C PRO A 258 12.10 -27.51 -2.29
N ILE A 259 11.93 -26.22 -2.50
CA ILE A 259 12.98 -25.32 -2.96
C ILE A 259 13.10 -24.12 -2.02
N THR A 260 14.31 -23.56 -1.92
CA THR A 260 14.53 -22.28 -1.26
C THR A 260 14.37 -21.17 -2.30
N VAL A 261 13.54 -20.19 -2.00
CA VAL A 261 13.20 -19.09 -2.89
C VAL A 261 13.52 -17.77 -2.21
N ARG A 262 14.12 -16.84 -2.97
CA ARG A 262 14.28 -15.44 -2.61
C ARG A 262 13.28 -14.59 -3.37
N TYR A 263 12.50 -13.82 -2.63
CA TYR A 263 11.59 -12.78 -3.10
C TYR A 263 12.31 -11.44 -2.96
N ALA A 264 12.55 -10.74 -4.07
CA ALA A 264 13.14 -9.40 -4.08
C ALA A 264 12.04 -8.36 -4.31
N PHE A 265 12.07 -7.30 -3.52
CA PHE A 265 11.03 -6.28 -3.46
C PHE A 265 11.49 -4.95 -4.05
N ASP A 266 10.52 -4.05 -4.24
CA ASP A 266 10.71 -2.74 -4.85
C ASP A 266 11.57 -1.77 -4.02
N ASP A 267 11.57 -1.95 -2.69
CA ASP A 267 12.39 -1.17 -1.76
C ASP A 267 13.86 -1.66 -1.68
N GLY A 268 14.23 -2.62 -2.53
CA GLY A 268 15.57 -3.23 -2.56
C GLY A 268 15.79 -4.29 -1.48
N SER A 269 14.83 -4.51 -0.58
CA SER A 269 14.90 -5.60 0.40
C SER A 269 14.57 -6.96 -0.24
N SER A 270 14.82 -8.03 0.50
CA SER A 270 14.44 -9.38 0.08
C SER A 270 14.06 -10.26 1.26
N GLN A 271 13.21 -11.25 0.99
CA GLN A 271 12.82 -12.30 1.94
C GLN A 271 13.14 -13.65 1.33
N THR A 272 13.66 -14.58 2.14
CA THR A 272 13.85 -15.97 1.73
C THR A 272 12.81 -16.85 2.41
N GLY A 273 12.30 -17.85 1.70
CA GLY A 273 11.38 -18.84 2.25
C GLY A 273 11.51 -20.20 1.56
N LEU A 274 11.06 -21.25 2.25
CA LEU A 274 10.84 -22.55 1.62
C LEU A 274 9.53 -22.51 0.84
N ALA A 275 9.55 -23.07 -0.36
CA ALA A 275 8.36 -23.22 -1.20
C ALA A 275 8.30 -24.64 -1.75
N MET A 276 7.10 -25.14 -1.98
CA MET A 276 6.89 -26.46 -2.57
C MET A 276 6.57 -26.32 -4.06
N VAL A 277 7.35 -26.99 -4.91
CA VAL A 277 7.00 -27.17 -6.32
C VAL A 277 6.22 -28.47 -6.44
N SER A 278 5.03 -28.41 -7.04
CA SER A 278 4.19 -29.58 -7.31
C SER A 278 3.58 -29.46 -8.70
N GLY A 279 3.71 -30.52 -9.51
CA GLY A 279 3.33 -30.49 -10.92
C GLY A 279 4.08 -29.40 -11.71
N GLY A 280 5.33 -29.13 -11.33
CA GLY A 280 6.17 -28.07 -11.87
C GLY A 280 5.80 -26.66 -11.43
N ARG A 281 4.82 -26.47 -10.55
CA ARG A 281 4.29 -25.14 -10.20
C ARG A 281 4.43 -24.79 -8.73
N MET A 282 4.52 -23.50 -8.46
CA MET A 282 4.53 -22.90 -7.13
C MET A 282 3.65 -21.66 -7.11
N THR A 283 2.84 -21.48 -6.07
CA THR A 283 2.10 -20.23 -5.84
C THR A 283 2.91 -19.29 -4.96
N VAL A 284 2.99 -18.02 -5.35
CA VAL A 284 3.63 -16.96 -4.55
C VAL A 284 2.77 -16.68 -3.30
N PRO A 285 3.36 -16.67 -2.10
CA PRO A 285 2.63 -16.29 -0.88
C PRO A 285 2.17 -14.84 -0.91
N THR A 286 1.01 -14.57 -0.31
CA THR A 286 0.44 -13.22 -0.20
C THR A 286 0.75 -12.52 1.12
N ASP A 287 1.43 -13.21 2.04
CA ASP A 287 1.81 -12.78 3.39
C ASP A 287 3.31 -12.42 3.50
N LEU A 288 3.95 -12.13 2.36
CA LEU A 288 5.31 -11.64 2.31
C LEU A 288 5.44 -10.27 3.00
N ALA A 289 6.64 -9.95 3.46
CA ALA A 289 6.92 -8.69 4.15
C ALA A 289 6.64 -7.43 3.30
N ARG A 290 6.61 -7.58 1.97
CA ARG A 290 6.21 -6.55 1.00
C ARG A 290 5.34 -7.18 -0.09
N ALA A 291 4.39 -6.41 -0.59
CA ALA A 291 3.45 -6.86 -1.61
C ALA A 291 3.97 -6.70 -3.05
N ARG A 292 5.01 -5.87 -3.28
CA ARG A 292 5.50 -5.54 -4.62
C ARG A 292 6.76 -6.34 -4.93
N LEU A 293 6.63 -7.26 -5.88
CA LEU A 293 7.69 -8.19 -6.26
C LEU A 293 8.38 -7.74 -7.54
N LEU A 294 9.70 -7.59 -7.47
CA LEU A 294 10.56 -7.39 -8.64
C LEU A 294 11.08 -8.71 -9.19
N ARG A 295 11.40 -9.67 -8.32
CA ARG A 295 12.00 -10.93 -8.76
C ARG A 295 11.74 -12.06 -7.77
N VAL A 296 11.60 -13.26 -8.32
CA VAL A 296 11.54 -14.50 -7.54
C VAL A 296 12.62 -15.45 -8.07
N THR A 297 13.62 -15.79 -7.26
CA THR A 297 14.74 -16.66 -7.68
C THR A 297 14.91 -17.85 -6.76
N ARG A 298 15.20 -19.02 -7.34
CA ARG A 298 15.70 -20.17 -6.58
C ARG A 298 17.13 -19.87 -6.13
N ILE A 299 17.43 -20.20 -4.87
CA ILE A 299 18.76 -20.06 -4.28
C ILE A 299 19.28 -21.38 -3.71
#